data_AF-A0A6M3IU91-F1
#
_entry.id   AF-A0A6M3IU91-F1
#
_cell.length_a   1.000
_cell.length_b   1.000
_cell.length_c   1.000
_cell.angle_alpha   90.00
_cell.angle_beta   90.00
_cell.angle_gamma   90.00
#
_symmetry.space_group_name_H-M   'P 1'
#
loop_
_entity.id
_entity.type
_entity.pdbx_description
1 polymer ?
#
loop_
_entity_poly.entity_id
_entity_poly.type
_entity_poly.pdbx_seq_one_letter_code
_entity_poly.pdbx_strand_id
1 'polypeptide(L)'
;MSAFTDPIRIHQDPDDPKFWITDAVHRYHVGSEDSDEVITVPEGFRTDFQSIPPPLWSIFGHPLDAYAASGLFHDYIYQFPGDGVEEDRSRGCCDNLYEEMNEVLKCPWWKRMGKWLGVRIGGWRAWKRYRAAERARKATERAREIVAKIQEKYSNTEG
;
A
#
# COMPACT_ATOMS: atom_id res chain seq x y z
N MET A 1 -21.50 -3.32 2.45
CA MET A 1 -20.63 -2.76 1.38
C MET A 1 -19.26 -2.51 1.96
N SER A 2 -18.21 -2.49 1.18
CA SER A 2 -16.86 -2.12 1.64
C SER A 2 -16.86 -0.71 2.24
N ALA A 3 -16.03 -0.47 3.26
CA ALA A 3 -16.06 0.79 3.99
C ALA A 3 -14.68 1.19 4.56
N PHE A 4 -14.47 2.50 4.65
CA PHE A 4 -13.39 3.14 5.40
C PHE A 4 -13.88 3.40 6.82
N THR A 5 -13.10 3.06 7.84
CA THR A 5 -13.55 3.14 9.23
C THR A 5 -13.32 4.51 9.87
N ASP A 6 -12.33 5.27 9.41
CA ASP A 6 -11.88 6.50 10.06
C ASP A 6 -11.42 7.57 9.06
N PRO A 7 -11.50 8.87 9.40
CA PRO A 7 -10.86 9.93 8.64
C PRO A 7 -9.34 9.72 8.57
N ILE A 8 -8.75 10.04 7.41
CA ILE A 8 -7.30 9.99 7.22
C ILE A 8 -6.64 11.05 8.11
N ARG A 9 -5.62 10.64 8.90
CA ARG A 9 -4.80 11.52 9.73
C ARG A 9 -3.36 11.41 9.27
N ILE A 10 -2.78 12.52 8.83
CA ILE A 10 -1.47 12.58 8.20
C ILE A 10 -0.77 13.90 8.51
N HIS A 11 0.56 13.86 8.47
CA HIS A 11 1.39 15.04 8.32
C HIS A 11 2.29 14.91 7.07
N GLN A 12 2.73 16.05 6.55
CA GLN A 12 3.68 16.07 5.43
C GLN A 12 5.04 15.59 5.93
N ASP A 13 5.72 14.75 5.14
CA ASP A 13 7.07 14.30 5.44
C ASP A 13 8.02 15.53 5.49
N PRO A 14 8.70 15.78 6.62
CA PRO A 14 9.55 16.96 6.80
C PRO A 14 10.80 16.93 5.90
N ASP A 15 11.25 15.75 5.46
CA ASP A 15 12.46 15.58 4.66
C ASP A 15 12.16 15.59 3.14
N ASP A 16 10.92 15.27 2.76
CA ASP A 16 10.51 15.18 1.36
C ASP A 16 9.04 15.59 1.19
N PRO A 17 8.76 16.84 0.78
CA PRO A 17 7.40 17.39 0.75
C PRO A 17 6.48 16.70 -0.29
N LYS A 18 7.03 15.82 -1.12
CA LYS A 18 6.25 14.97 -2.01
C LYS A 18 5.45 13.92 -1.22
N PHE A 19 5.95 13.47 -0.07
CA PHE A 19 5.38 12.37 0.69
C PHE A 19 4.65 12.85 1.95
N TRP A 20 3.80 11.96 2.44
CA TRP A 20 3.00 12.13 3.64
C TRP A 20 3.16 10.90 4.52
N ILE A 21 3.00 11.09 5.82
CA ILE A 21 3.15 10.04 6.82
C ILE A 21 1.83 9.94 7.60
N THR A 22 1.34 8.73 7.80
CA THR A 22 0.13 8.45 8.59
C THR A 22 0.38 8.66 10.08
N ASP A 23 -0.55 9.38 10.73
CA ASP A 23 -0.53 9.66 12.18
C ASP A 23 -1.33 8.63 12.99
N ALA A 24 -2.00 7.70 12.31
CA ALA A 24 -2.86 6.71 12.93
C ALA A 24 -2.94 5.47 12.05
N VAL A 25 -3.42 4.38 12.64
CA VAL A 25 -3.82 3.18 11.92
C VAL A 25 -5.11 3.45 11.13
N HIS A 26 -5.14 3.04 9.87
CA HIS A 26 -6.32 3.14 9.00
C HIS A 26 -6.76 1.77 8.49
N ARG A 27 -8.07 1.53 8.46
CA ARG A 27 -8.63 0.25 8.02
C ARG A 27 -9.62 0.39 6.86
N TYR A 28 -9.59 -0.60 5.99
CA TYR A 28 -10.55 -0.79 4.91
C TYR A 28 -11.03 -2.24 4.90
N HIS A 29 -12.35 -2.42 4.96
CA HIS A 29 -12.98 -3.74 4.90
C HIS A 29 -13.34 -4.08 3.46
N VAL A 30 -12.82 -5.20 2.95
CA VAL A 30 -12.97 -5.62 1.54
C VAL A 30 -14.32 -6.32 1.33
N GLY A 31 -15.08 -5.92 0.31
CA GLY A 31 -16.41 -6.48 -0.03
C GLY A 31 -17.56 -6.05 0.90
N SER A 32 -17.38 -6.12 2.21
CA SER A 32 -18.40 -5.76 3.22
C SER A 32 -17.80 -5.28 4.53
N GLU A 33 -18.52 -4.45 5.28
CA GLU A 33 -18.16 -4.03 6.66
C GLU A 33 -17.89 -5.21 7.60
N ASP A 34 -18.64 -6.31 7.46
CA ASP A 34 -18.45 -7.54 8.26
C ASP A 34 -17.42 -8.52 7.66
N SER A 35 -16.62 -8.08 6.68
CA SER A 35 -15.62 -8.95 6.05
C SER A 35 -14.44 -9.23 6.98
N ASP A 36 -14.01 -10.49 6.99
CA ASP A 36 -12.78 -10.92 7.65
C ASP A 36 -11.51 -10.39 6.94
N GLU A 37 -11.63 -9.99 5.66
CA GLU A 37 -10.53 -9.39 4.91
C GLU A 37 -10.46 -7.88 5.17
N VAL A 38 -9.52 -7.49 6.02
CA VAL A 38 -9.28 -6.09 6.39
C VAL A 38 -7.87 -5.68 5.99
N ILE A 39 -7.77 -4.63 5.17
CA ILE A 39 -6.48 -3.99 4.88
C ILE A 39 -6.20 -2.98 5.99
N THR A 40 -5.06 -3.11 6.67
CA THR A 40 -4.68 -2.25 7.78
C THR A 40 -3.40 -1.49 7.44
N VAL A 41 -3.51 -0.19 7.21
CA VAL A 41 -2.36 0.70 7.04
C VAL A 41 -1.88 1.13 8.42
N PRO A 42 -0.64 0.84 8.82
CA PRO A 42 -0.12 1.21 10.13
C PRO A 42 0.20 2.70 10.21
N GLU A 43 0.22 3.23 11.44
CA GLU A 43 0.84 4.53 11.73
C GLU A 43 2.31 4.54 11.27
N GLY A 44 2.78 5.69 10.78
CA GLY A 44 4.13 5.86 10.25
C GLY A 44 4.30 5.36 8.81
N PHE A 45 3.24 4.89 8.15
CA PHE A 45 3.30 4.54 6.73
C PHE A 45 3.49 5.80 5.87
N ARG A 46 4.50 5.75 4.99
CA ARG A 46 4.89 6.83 4.08
C ARG A 46 4.27 6.62 2.70
N THR A 47 3.48 7.58 2.23
CA THR A 47 2.70 7.49 0.98
C THR A 47 2.88 8.75 0.12
N ASP A 48 2.81 8.63 -1.21
CA ASP A 48 2.63 9.78 -2.11
C ASP A 48 1.20 9.83 -2.70
N PHE A 49 0.28 9.09 -2.07
CA PHE A 49 -1.11 8.89 -2.44
C PHE A 49 -1.24 8.40 -3.88
N GLN A 50 -1.86 9.21 -4.74
CA GLN A 50 -2.02 8.89 -6.14
C GLN A 50 -0.87 9.58 -6.87
N SER A 51 0.10 8.84 -7.40
CA SER A 51 1.19 9.42 -8.23
C SER A 51 0.68 9.91 -9.60
N ILE A 52 -0.32 10.79 -9.62
CA ILE A 52 -0.87 11.43 -10.82
C ILE A 52 0.03 12.61 -11.18
N PRO A 53 0.59 12.65 -12.41
CA PRO A 53 1.36 13.79 -12.88
C PRO A 53 0.57 15.12 -12.78
N PRO A 54 1.19 16.24 -12.38
CA PRO A 54 0.51 17.53 -12.23
C PRO A 54 -0.34 18.00 -13.43
N PRO A 55 0.06 17.79 -14.69
CA PRO A 55 -0.77 18.16 -15.85
C PRO A 55 -2.14 17.46 -15.90
N LEU A 56 -2.28 16.33 -15.21
CA LEU A 56 -3.50 15.53 -15.17
C LEU A 56 -4.41 15.89 -13.98
N TRP A 57 -3.98 16.78 -13.07
CA TRP A 57 -4.76 17.14 -11.88
C TRP A 57 -6.07 17.85 -12.20
N SER A 58 -6.14 18.60 -13.31
CA SER A 58 -7.39 19.23 -13.77
C SER A 58 -8.47 18.22 -14.14
N ILE A 59 -8.08 17.00 -14.51
CA ILE A 59 -8.99 15.94 -14.97
C ILE A 59 -9.27 14.95 -13.82
N PHE A 60 -8.21 14.44 -13.20
CA PHE A 60 -8.32 13.36 -12.24
C PHE A 60 -8.38 13.83 -10.79
N GLY A 61 -7.95 15.06 -10.50
CA GLY A 61 -7.85 15.61 -9.16
C GLY A 61 -6.41 15.63 -8.64
N HIS A 62 -6.20 16.43 -7.60
CA HIS A 62 -4.95 16.43 -6.84
C HIS A 62 -4.80 15.09 -6.07
N PRO A 63 -3.58 14.59 -5.80
CA PRO A 63 -3.38 13.34 -5.06
C PRO A 63 -4.07 13.29 -3.69
N LEU A 64 -4.12 14.44 -3.01
CA LEU A 64 -4.88 14.67 -1.77
C LEU A 64 -6.25 15.28 -2.05
N ASP A 65 -7.06 14.64 -2.89
CA ASP A 65 -8.45 15.03 -3.12
C ASP A 65 -9.44 14.16 -2.31
N ALA A 66 -10.73 14.26 -2.62
CA ALA A 66 -11.78 13.46 -1.98
C ALA A 66 -11.57 11.94 -2.11
N TYR A 67 -10.67 11.49 -2.98
CA TYR A 67 -10.36 10.07 -3.21
C TYR A 67 -9.00 9.65 -2.62
N ALA A 68 -8.35 10.52 -1.84
CA ALA A 68 -7.03 10.26 -1.26
C ALA A 68 -6.95 8.94 -0.47
N ALA A 69 -8.04 8.56 0.22
CA ALA A 69 -8.11 7.29 0.94
C ALA A 69 -7.76 6.11 0.03
N SER A 70 -8.34 6.05 -1.16
CA SER A 70 -8.03 4.98 -2.12
C SER A 70 -6.55 4.93 -2.50
N GLY A 71 -5.88 6.09 -2.59
CA GLY A 71 -4.44 6.17 -2.90
C GLY A 71 -3.58 5.63 -1.76
N LEU A 72 -3.90 5.99 -0.51
CA LEU A 72 -3.20 5.50 0.68
C LEU A 72 -3.22 3.97 0.76
N PHE A 73 -4.41 3.37 0.64
CA PHE A 73 -4.56 1.93 0.71
C PHE A 73 -3.94 1.23 -0.51
N HIS A 74 -4.02 1.83 -1.70
CA HIS A 74 -3.37 1.30 -2.90
C HIS A 74 -1.86 1.25 -2.76
N ASP A 75 -1.22 2.34 -2.31
CA ASP A 75 0.22 2.39 -2.04
C ASP A 75 0.64 1.28 -1.08
N TYR A 76 -0.13 1.09 -0.01
CA TYR A 76 0.14 0.08 1.00
C TYR A 76 0.06 -1.34 0.44
N ILE A 77 -1.03 -1.73 -0.22
CA ILE A 77 -1.17 -3.08 -0.79
C ILE A 77 -0.23 -3.31 -1.97
N TYR A 78 0.21 -2.26 -2.67
CA TYR A 78 1.26 -2.38 -3.69
C TYR A 78 2.62 -2.75 -3.08
N GLN A 79 2.91 -2.20 -1.92
CA GLN A 79 4.14 -2.46 -1.20
C GLN A 79 4.10 -3.78 -0.42
N PHE A 80 2.95 -4.13 0.17
CA PHE A 80 2.73 -5.28 1.05
C PHE A 80 1.50 -6.10 0.61
N PRO A 81 1.54 -6.79 -0.54
CA PRO A 81 0.37 -7.43 -1.14
C PRO A 81 -0.19 -8.62 -0.34
N GLY A 82 0.62 -9.24 0.52
CA GLY A 82 0.21 -10.33 1.41
C GLY A 82 -0.30 -9.87 2.77
N ASP A 83 -0.34 -8.57 3.05
CA ASP A 83 -0.80 -8.12 4.37
C ASP A 83 -2.32 -8.35 4.52
N GLY A 84 -2.70 -8.94 5.66
CA GLY A 84 -4.08 -9.27 6.01
C GLY A 84 -4.70 -10.45 5.25
N VAL A 85 -3.94 -11.22 4.47
CA VAL A 85 -4.43 -12.38 3.68
C VAL A 85 -3.43 -13.55 3.67
N GLU A 86 -3.92 -14.76 3.39
CA GLU A 86 -3.08 -15.97 3.32
C GLU A 86 -2.17 -15.98 2.08
N GLU A 87 -2.63 -15.44 0.95
CA GLU A 87 -1.89 -15.37 -0.30
C GLU A 87 -1.59 -13.94 -0.76
N ASP A 88 -0.37 -13.71 -1.25
CA ASP A 88 0.03 -12.43 -1.83
C ASP A 88 -0.91 -12.02 -2.97
N ARG A 89 -1.55 -10.85 -2.85
CA ARG A 89 -2.37 -10.29 -3.91
C ARG A 89 -1.53 -10.05 -5.17
N SER A 90 -2.10 -10.37 -6.33
CA SER A 90 -1.49 -9.99 -7.60
C SER A 90 -1.59 -8.47 -7.82
N ARG A 91 -0.72 -7.93 -8.68
CA ARG A 91 -0.80 -6.51 -9.11
C ARG A 91 -2.20 -6.15 -9.61
N GLY A 92 -2.80 -7.03 -10.40
CA GLY A 92 -4.13 -6.81 -10.96
C GLY A 92 -5.24 -6.85 -9.91
N CYS A 93 -5.07 -7.64 -8.86
CA CYS A 93 -5.97 -7.63 -7.70
C CYS A 93 -5.86 -6.28 -6.94
N CYS A 94 -4.64 -5.79 -6.71
CA CYS A 94 -4.42 -4.48 -6.09
C CYS A 94 -5.04 -3.33 -6.90
N ASP A 95 -4.87 -3.36 -8.23
CA ASP A 95 -5.46 -2.37 -9.14
C ASP A 95 -7.01 -2.41 -9.13
N ASN A 96 -7.61 -3.60 -8.92
CA ASN A 96 -9.07 -3.75 -8.81
C ASN A 96 -9.60 -3.29 -7.45
N LEU A 97 -8.91 -3.61 -6.36
CA LEU A 97 -9.26 -3.09 -5.03
C LEU A 97 -9.20 -1.57 -4.99
N TYR A 98 -8.24 -0.96 -5.68
CA TYR A 98 -8.19 0.48 -5.83
C TYR A 98 -9.42 1.05 -6.56
N GLU A 99 -9.91 0.37 -7.60
CA GLU A 99 -11.15 0.77 -8.27
C GLU A 99 -12.37 0.64 -7.34
N GLU A 100 -12.47 -0.46 -6.60
CA GLU A 100 -13.52 -0.70 -5.61
C GLU A 100 -13.54 0.41 -4.55
N MET A 101 -12.38 0.73 -3.97
CA MET A 101 -12.22 1.83 -3.01
C MET A 101 -12.70 3.17 -3.59
N ASN A 102 -12.37 3.44 -4.86
CA ASN A 102 -12.86 4.64 -5.53
C ASN A 102 -14.38 4.63 -5.74
N GLU A 103 -14.98 3.46 -5.97
CA GLU A 103 -16.44 3.32 -6.07
C GLU A 103 -17.14 3.59 -4.74
N VAL A 104 -16.57 3.10 -3.64
CA VAL A 104 -17.04 3.38 -2.27
C VAL A 104 -17.02 4.89 -2.00
N LEU A 105 -15.94 5.57 -2.41
CA LEU A 105 -15.79 7.03 -2.32
C LEU A 105 -16.65 7.82 -3.34
N LYS A 106 -17.54 7.14 -4.07
CA LYS A 106 -18.45 7.74 -5.06
C LYS A 106 -17.73 8.51 -6.18
N CYS A 107 -16.52 8.08 -6.52
CA CYS A 107 -15.78 8.62 -7.66
C CYS A 107 -16.55 8.35 -8.95
N PRO A 108 -16.81 9.37 -9.80
CA PRO A 108 -17.50 9.20 -11.06
C PRO A 108 -16.84 8.13 -11.93
N TRP A 109 -17.66 7.27 -12.57
CA TRP A 109 -17.18 6.13 -13.35
C TRP A 109 -16.06 6.48 -14.35
N TRP A 110 -16.20 7.58 -15.09
CA TRP A 110 -15.20 7.99 -16.09
C TRP A 110 -13.83 8.30 -15.45
N LYS A 111 -13.85 8.88 -14.24
CA LYS A 111 -12.64 9.20 -13.48
C LYS A 111 -12.01 7.92 -12.93
N ARG A 112 -12.82 7.00 -12.39
CA ARG A 112 -12.36 5.66 -11.96
C ARG A 112 -11.70 4.90 -13.09
N MET A 113 -12.33 4.87 -14.26
CA MET A 113 -11.80 4.19 -15.44
C MET A 113 -10.44 4.74 -15.86
N GLY A 114 -10.27 6.06 -15.88
CA GLY A 114 -8.98 6.67 -16.21
C GLY A 114 -7.90 6.43 -15.16
N LYS A 115 -8.26 6.46 -13.86
CA LYS A 115 -7.34 6.11 -12.75
C LYS A 115 -6.90 4.63 -12.84
N TRP A 116 -7.84 3.73 -13.08
CA TRP A 116 -7.59 2.29 -13.26
C TRP A 116 -6.71 2.02 -14.48
N LEU A 117 -6.96 2.66 -15.62
CA LEU A 117 -6.12 2.55 -16.80
C LEU A 117 -4.69 3.04 -16.53
N GLY A 118 -4.55 4.15 -15.79
CA GLY A 118 -3.25 4.70 -15.38
C GLY A 118 -2.40 3.70 -14.60
N VAL A 119 -2.96 3.04 -13.58
CA VAL A 119 -2.23 2.03 -12.79
C VAL A 119 -1.94 0.77 -13.61
N ARG A 120 -2.82 0.38 -14.54
CA ARG A 120 -2.58 -0.77 -15.43
C ARG A 120 -1.39 -0.54 -16.34
N ILE A 121 -1.27 0.65 -16.93
CA ILE A 121 -0.19 1.04 -17.86
C ILE A 121 1.11 1.35 -17.12
N GLY A 122 1.06 2.07 -16.00
CA GLY A 122 2.24 2.63 -15.32
C GLY A 122 2.70 1.87 -14.07
N GLY A 123 1.81 1.13 -13.41
CA GLY A 123 2.06 0.55 -12.10
C GLY A 123 3.14 -0.54 -12.08
N TRP A 124 3.42 -1.19 -13.22
CA TRP A 124 4.41 -2.27 -13.29
C TRP A 124 5.81 -1.86 -12.85
N ARG A 125 6.21 -0.59 -13.06
CA ARG A 125 7.54 -0.10 -12.67
C ARG A 125 7.68 -0.01 -11.16
N ALA A 126 6.68 0.55 -10.49
CA ALA A 126 6.61 0.60 -9.03
C ALA A 126 6.51 -0.81 -8.44
N TRP A 127 5.66 -1.66 -9.01
CA TRP A 127 5.50 -3.06 -8.60
C TRP A 127 6.83 -3.81 -8.62
N LYS A 128 7.56 -3.78 -9.73
CA LYS A 128 8.88 -4.45 -9.85
C LYS A 128 9.87 -3.94 -8.80
N ARG A 129 9.88 -2.64 -8.53
CA ARG A 129 10.73 -2.03 -7.49
C ARG A 129 10.40 -2.58 -6.10
N TYR A 130 9.12 -2.63 -5.73
CA TYR A 130 8.70 -3.18 -4.43
C TYR A 130 9.01 -4.67 -4.30
N ARG A 131 8.73 -5.47 -5.34
CA ARG A 131 9.05 -6.92 -5.33
C ARG A 131 10.56 -7.16 -5.22
N ALA A 132 11.39 -6.32 -5.85
CA ALA A 132 12.86 -6.41 -5.71
C ALA A 132 13.33 -6.05 -4.30
N ALA A 133 12.80 -4.97 -3.72
CA ALA A 133 13.11 -4.55 -2.35
C ALA A 133 12.69 -5.61 -1.32
N GLU A 134 11.51 -6.22 -1.49
CA GLU A 134 11.04 -7.29 -0.61
C GLU A 134 11.95 -8.52 -0.68
N ARG A 135 12.37 -8.94 -1.87
CA ARG A 135 13.32 -10.05 -2.04
C ARG A 135 14.64 -9.78 -1.34
N ALA A 136 15.15 -8.55 -1.43
CA ALA A 136 16.36 -8.14 -0.74
C ALA A 136 16.19 -8.15 0.80
N ARG A 137 15.05 -7.69 1.31
CA ARG A 137 14.71 -7.74 2.75
C ARG A 137 14.68 -9.19 3.24
N LYS A 138 13.92 -10.06 2.57
CA LYS A 138 13.80 -11.49 2.92
C LYS A 138 15.16 -12.20 2.88
N ALA A 139 16.00 -11.89 1.90
CA ALA A 139 17.36 -12.45 1.83
C ALA A 139 18.23 -12.00 3.02
N THR A 140 18.11 -10.74 3.42
CA THR A 140 18.83 -10.17 4.57
C THR A 140 18.37 -10.80 5.89
N GLU A 141 17.07 -10.95 6.09
CA GLU A 141 16.49 -11.60 7.27
C GLU A 141 16.96 -13.05 7.38
N ARG A 142 16.87 -13.82 6.29
CA ARG A 142 17.37 -15.20 6.25
C ARG A 142 18.87 -15.30 6.56
N ALA A 143 19.68 -14.37 6.06
CA ALA A 143 21.10 -14.34 6.38
C ALA A 143 21.35 -14.06 7.88
N ARG A 144 20.60 -13.13 8.48
CA ARG A 144 20.68 -12.84 9.93
C ARG A 144 20.30 -14.06 10.76
N GLU A 145 19.22 -14.75 10.41
CA GLU A 145 18.79 -15.98 11.10
C GLU A 145 19.86 -17.08 11.02
N ILE A 146 20.48 -17.27 9.86
CA ILE A 146 21.57 -18.26 9.70
C ILE A 146 22.75 -17.90 10.60
N VAL A 147 23.17 -16.63 10.61
CA VAL A 147 24.27 -16.16 11.45
C VAL A 147 23.95 -16.36 12.93
N ALA A 148 22.73 -16.03 13.38
CA ALA A 148 22.29 -16.22 14.76
C ALA A 148 22.34 -17.70 15.17
N LYS A 149 21.83 -18.61 14.32
CA LYS A 149 21.88 -20.06 14.57
C LYS A 149 23.31 -20.60 14.64
N ILE A 150 24.21 -20.06 13.81
CA ILE A 150 25.63 -20.42 13.85
C ILE A 150 26.26 -19.97 15.17
N GLN A 151 26.02 -18.72 15.60
CA GLN A 151 26.53 -18.17 16.85
C GLN A 151 26.03 -18.96 18.08
N GLU A 152 24.76 -19.32 18.11
CA GLU A 152 24.16 -20.16 19.15
C GLU A 152 24.82 -21.54 19.22
N LYS A 153 25.04 -22.17 18.05
CA LYS A 153 25.70 -23.48 17.98
C LYS A 153 27.12 -23.46 18.56
N TYR A 154 27.91 -22.43 18.24
CA TYR A 154 29.29 -22.33 18.75
C TYR A 154 29.35 -21.96 20.23
N SER A 155 28.40 -21.15 20.73
CA SER A 155 28.31 -20.80 22.15
C SER A 155 27.97 -22.00 23.04
N ASN A 156 27.20 -22.97 22.52
CA ASN A 156 26.82 -24.18 23.23
C ASN A 156 27.87 -25.31 23.20
N THR A 157 28.93 -25.18 22.39
CA THR A 157 30.02 -26.18 22.31
C THR A 157 31.24 -25.84 23.17
N GLU A 158 31.30 -24.63 23.73
CA GLU A 158 32.42 -24.16 24.57
C GLU A 158 32.13 -24.21 26.09
N GLY A 159 30.97 -24.76 26.50
CA GLY A 159 30.57 -24.98 27.90
C GLY A 159 30.36 -26.45 28.23
#